data_AF-A0A7G9R3K1-F1
#
_entry.id   AF-A0A7G9R3K1-F1
#
_cell.length_a   1.000
_cell.length_b   1.000
_cell.length_c   1.000
_cell.angle_alpha   90.00
_cell.angle_beta   90.00
_cell.angle_gamma   90.00
#
_symmetry.space_group_name_H-M   'P 1'
#
loop_
_entity.id
_entity.type
_entity.pdbx_description
1 polymer ?
#
loop_
_entity_poly.entity_id
_entity_poly.type
_entity_poly.pdbx_seq_one_letter_code
_entity_poly.pdbx_strand_id
1 'polypeptide(L)'
;MTEKQTRLETLTAEEVLAEAARKGLRHNAIQSDSGVLARAWGHYFVQRDRAIPFGALLAVCEAMGVSASDIIQRAEARLSADPGLPRDAYRLAASRAPRERPFTSQE
;
A
#
# COMPACT_ATOMS: atom_id res chain seq x y z
N MET A 1 2.28 -16.26 5.36
CA MET A 1 1.30 -15.17 5.15
C MET A 1 0.63 -15.38 3.80
N THR A 2 -0.68 -15.15 3.72
CA THR A 2 -1.42 -15.23 2.45
C THR A 2 -1.20 -13.95 1.64
N GLU A 3 -1.28 -14.02 0.30
CA GLU A 3 -1.16 -12.84 -0.57
C GLU A 3 -2.18 -11.74 -0.19
N LYS A 4 -3.38 -12.15 0.24
CA LYS A 4 -4.43 -11.26 0.74
C LYS A 4 -3.97 -10.48 1.99
N GLN A 5 -3.29 -11.14 2.93
CA GLN A 5 -2.81 -10.52 4.15
C GLN A 5 -1.71 -9.48 3.86
N THR A 6 -0.75 -9.81 2.99
CA THR A 6 0.31 -8.87 2.59
C THR A 6 -0.26 -7.65 1.87
N ARG A 7 -1.29 -7.84 1.04
CA ARG A 7 -1.96 -6.72 0.35
C ARG A 7 -2.76 -5.85 1.32
N LEU A 8 -3.43 -6.46 2.31
CA LEU A 8 -4.10 -5.71 3.37
C LEU A 8 -3.11 -4.83 4.15
N GLU A 9 -1.99 -5.40 4.60
CA GLU A 9 -0.93 -4.68 5.32
C GLU A 9 -0.38 -3.50 4.51
N THR A 10 -0.19 -3.69 3.21
CA THR A 10 0.26 -2.63 2.30
C THR A 10 -0.76 -1.49 2.23
N LEU A 11 -2.04 -1.82 2.09
CA LEU A 11 -3.13 -0.83 2.06
C LEU A 11 -3.29 -0.14 3.41
N THR A 12 -3.12 -0.85 4.53
CA THR A 12 -3.12 -0.25 5.86
C THR A 12 -2.01 0.80 5.98
N ALA A 13 -0.79 0.51 5.51
CA ALA A 13 0.30 1.49 5.49
C ALA A 13 -0.05 2.73 4.65
N GLU A 14 -0.68 2.53 3.48
CA GLU A 14 -1.13 3.63 2.62
C GLU A 14 -2.18 4.50 3.29
N GLU A 15 -3.16 3.90 3.95
CA GLU A 15 -4.22 4.63 4.66
C GLU A 15 -3.67 5.45 5.82
N VAL A 16 -2.64 4.96 6.52
CA VAL A 16 -1.92 5.73 7.55
C VAL A 16 -1.24 6.95 6.94
N LEU A 17 -0.49 6.78 5.85
CA LEU A 17 0.21 7.89 5.20
C LEU A 17 -0.77 8.91 4.59
N ALA A 18 -1.88 8.43 4.02
CA ALA A 18 -2.93 9.29 3.48
C ALA A 18 -3.66 10.08 4.58
N GLU A 19 -3.90 9.47 5.74
CA GLU A 19 -4.47 10.16 6.90
C GLU A 19 -3.52 11.22 7.44
N ALA A 20 -2.23 10.89 7.58
CA ALA A 20 -1.19 11.85 7.97
C ALA A 20 -1.16 13.06 7.03
N ALA A 21 -1.17 12.82 5.72
CA ALA A 21 -1.20 13.87 4.71
C ALA A 21 -2.48 14.73 4.79
N ARG A 22 -3.67 14.10 4.95
CA ARG A 22 -4.94 14.81 5.11
C ARG A 22 -4.98 15.73 6.33
N LYS A 23 -4.33 15.32 7.43
CA LYS A 23 -4.21 16.10 8.66
C LYS A 23 -3.05 17.11 8.64
N GLY A 24 -2.24 17.14 7.58
CA GLY A 24 -1.06 17.99 7.49
C GLY A 24 0.05 17.62 8.49
N LEU A 25 0.05 16.38 8.98
CA LEU A 25 1.02 15.90 9.97
C LEU A 25 2.31 15.44 9.28
N ARG A 26 3.45 15.88 9.81
CA ARG A 26 4.76 15.42 9.33
C ARG A 26 5.12 14.09 9.97
N HIS A 27 5.79 13.22 9.22
CA HIS A 27 6.19 11.89 9.72
C HIS A 27 7.02 11.96 11.01
N ASN A 28 7.92 12.93 11.12
CA ASN A 28 8.75 13.10 12.31
C ASN A 28 7.94 13.49 13.56
N ALA A 29 6.87 14.27 13.40
CA ALA A 29 5.96 14.58 14.50
C ALA A 29 5.22 13.33 14.95
N ILE A 30 4.65 12.56 14.02
CA ILE A 30 3.96 11.30 14.32
C ILE A 30 4.89 10.30 15.00
N GLN A 31 6.14 10.17 14.54
CA GLN A 31 7.15 9.30 15.15
C GLN A 31 7.48 9.71 16.58
N SER A 32 7.63 11.02 16.83
CA SER A 32 7.87 11.57 18.16
C SER A 32 6.72 11.26 19.11
N ASP A 33 5.49 11.49 18.66
CA ASP A 33 4.29 11.38 19.49
C ASP A 33 3.87 9.93 19.72
N SER A 34 4.06 9.05 18.73
CA SER A 34 3.75 7.60 18.84
C SER A 34 4.86 6.78 19.50
N GLY A 35 6.07 7.34 19.67
CA GLY A 35 7.24 6.61 20.14
C GLY A 35 7.79 5.57 19.14
N VAL A 36 7.25 5.49 17.92
CA VAL A 36 7.77 4.60 16.89
C VAL A 36 9.07 5.15 16.32
N LEU A 37 10.17 4.42 16.52
CA LEU A 37 11.49 4.80 16.03
C LEU A 37 11.48 5.02 14.50
N ALA A 38 12.21 6.03 14.02
CA ALA A 38 12.31 6.37 12.60
C ALA A 38 12.71 5.18 11.71
N ARG A 39 13.60 4.31 12.20
CA ARG A 39 13.98 3.07 11.50
C ARG A 39 12.80 2.11 11.35
N ALA A 40 12.04 1.90 12.42
CA ALA A 40 10.87 1.04 12.42
C ALA A 40 9.76 1.62 11.51
N TRP A 41 9.52 2.93 11.58
CA TRP A 41 8.63 3.64 10.67
C TRP A 41 8.98 3.41 9.20
N GLY A 42 10.28 3.50 8.88
CA GLY A 42 10.81 3.24 7.54
C GLY A 42 10.43 1.84 7.05
N HIS A 43 10.64 0.81 7.87
CA HIS A 43 10.30 -0.57 7.51
C HIS A 43 8.78 -0.82 7.39
N TYR A 44 7.99 -0.24 8.30
CA TYR A 44 6.55 -0.53 8.39
C TYR A 44 5.71 0.22 7.36
N PHE A 45 5.92 1.52 7.21
CA PHE A 45 5.00 2.38 6.46
C PHE A 45 5.57 2.83 5.11
N VAL A 46 6.89 3.02 5.03
CA VAL A 46 7.56 3.55 3.82
C VAL A 46 8.03 2.44 2.89
N GLN A 47 8.92 1.57 3.37
CA GLN A 47 9.52 0.46 2.60
C GLN A 47 8.58 -0.75 2.56
N ARG A 48 7.78 -0.95 3.61
CA ARG A 48 6.79 -2.04 3.74
C ARG A 48 7.43 -3.42 3.60
N ASP A 49 8.68 -3.55 4.03
CA ASP A 49 9.44 -4.80 3.99
C ASP A 49 9.26 -5.64 5.27
N ARG A 50 8.57 -5.08 6.28
CA ARG A 50 8.19 -5.76 7.51
C ARG A 50 6.72 -5.54 7.82
N ALA A 51 6.08 -6.59 8.33
CA ALA A 51 4.71 -6.51 8.84
C ALA A 51 4.61 -5.46 9.96
N ILE A 52 3.51 -4.72 9.97
CA ILE A 52 3.25 -3.68 10.96
C ILE A 52 2.77 -4.34 12.26
N PRO A 53 3.52 -4.24 13.36
CA PRO A 53 3.03 -4.75 14.65
C PRO A 53 1.76 -3.98 15.05
N PHE A 54 0.74 -4.69 15.53
CA PHE A 54 -0.53 -4.06 15.90
C PHE A 54 -0.37 -2.93 16.93
N GLY A 55 0.54 -3.09 17.90
CA GLY A 55 0.85 -2.03 18.86
C GLY A 55 1.47 -0.77 18.24
N ALA A 56 2.28 -0.93 17.18
CA ALA A 56 2.85 0.22 16.45
C ALA A 56 1.77 0.94 15.62
N LEU A 57 0.85 0.18 15.01
CA LEU A 57 -0.30 0.75 14.31
C LEU A 57 -1.20 1.55 15.28
N LEU A 58 -1.53 0.97 16.44
CA LEU A 58 -2.32 1.65 17.47
C LEU A 58 -1.68 2.97 17.92
N ALA A 59 -0.40 2.95 18.28
CA ALA A 59 0.31 4.14 18.75
C ALA A 59 0.36 5.25 17.68
N VAL A 60 0.58 4.88 16.42
CA VAL A 60 0.58 5.84 15.30
C VAL A 60 -0.81 6.42 15.05
N CYS A 61 -1.85 5.59 15.09
CA CYS A 61 -3.23 6.04 14.94
C CYS A 61 -3.66 6.97 16.10
N GLU A 62 -3.29 6.64 17.33
CA GLU A 62 -3.52 7.48 18.52
C GLU A 62 -2.82 8.84 18.38
N ALA A 63 -1.54 8.86 17.98
CA ALA A 63 -0.79 10.10 17.73
C ALA A 63 -1.42 10.99 16.64
N MET A 64 -2.08 10.38 15.64
CA MET A 64 -2.83 11.12 14.61
C MET A 64 -4.25 11.50 15.03
N GLY A 65 -4.73 11.03 16.20
CA GLY A 65 -6.12 11.20 16.62
C GLY A 65 -7.11 10.53 15.66
N VAL A 66 -6.83 9.29 15.26
CA VAL A 66 -7.71 8.46 14.41
C VAL A 66 -7.82 7.05 15.00
N SER A 67 -8.96 6.40 14.80
CA SER A 67 -9.13 4.99 15.17
C SER A 67 -8.34 4.08 14.23
N ALA A 68 -7.60 3.13 14.80
CA ALA A 68 -6.93 2.08 14.02
C ALA A 68 -7.95 1.20 13.27
N SER A 69 -9.13 0.97 13.85
CA SER A 69 -10.21 0.24 13.19
C SER A 69 -10.68 0.95 11.93
N ASP A 70 -10.79 2.28 11.93
CA ASP A 70 -11.24 3.04 10.76
C ASP A 70 -10.22 2.95 9.63
N ILE A 71 -8.93 2.99 9.96
CA ILE A 71 -7.83 2.81 9.01
C ILE A 71 -7.88 1.41 8.39
N ILE A 72 -8.06 0.37 9.21
CA ILE A 72 -8.16 -1.01 8.75
C ILE A 72 -9.41 -1.19 7.87
N GLN A 73 -10.57 -0.70 8.29
CA GLN A 73 -11.81 -0.79 7.52
C GLN A 73 -11.69 -0.12 6.15
N ARG A 74 -11.03 1.04 6.05
CA ARG A 74 -10.75 1.69 4.76
C ARG A 74 -9.81 0.85 3.89
N ALA A 75 -8.78 0.27 4.47
CA ALA A 75 -7.88 -0.63 3.76
C ALA A 75 -8.61 -1.89 3.26
N GLU A 76 -9.47 -2.50 4.06
CA GLU A 76 -10.31 -3.65 3.69
C GLU A 76 -11.33 -3.29 2.61
N ALA A 77 -11.96 -2.11 2.70
CA ALA A 77 -12.87 -1.60 1.69
C ALA A 77 -12.15 -1.41 0.36
N ARG A 78 -10.94 -0.84 0.37
CA ARG A 78 -10.09 -0.74 -0.84
C ARG A 78 -9.68 -2.10 -1.37
N LEU A 79 -9.29 -3.03 -0.50
CA LEU A 79 -8.94 -4.40 -0.89
C LEU A 79 -10.12 -5.13 -1.55
N SER A 80 -11.34 -4.86 -1.09
CA SER A 80 -12.57 -5.44 -1.63
C SER A 80 -13.03 -4.74 -2.91
N ALA A 81 -12.78 -3.42 -3.03
CA ALA A 81 -13.10 -2.60 -4.19
C ALA A 81 -12.08 -2.71 -5.32
N ASP A 82 -10.87 -3.18 -5.02
CA ASP A 82 -9.79 -3.43 -5.98
C ASP A 82 -9.68 -4.95 -6.23
N PRO A 83 -10.56 -5.56 -7.05
CA PRO A 83 -10.62 -6.99 -7.25
C PRO A 83 -9.39 -7.57 -7.97
N GLY A 84 -8.41 -6.75 -8.37
CA GLY A 84 -7.03 -7.19 -8.60
C GLY A 84 -6.82 -8.49 -9.38
N LEU A 85 -7.64 -8.70 -10.43
CA LEU A 85 -7.45 -9.49 -11.65
C LEU A 85 -6.91 -10.93 -11.53
N PRO A 86 -7.60 -11.94 -12.11
CA PRO A 86 -7.04 -13.28 -12.21
C PRO A 86 -5.68 -13.22 -12.93
N ARG A 87 -4.73 -14.03 -12.45
CA ARG A 87 -3.35 -14.18 -12.92
C ARG A 87 -3.20 -14.33 -14.45
N ASP A 88 -4.29 -14.59 -15.18
CA ASP A 88 -4.39 -14.79 -16.62
C ASP A 88 -4.68 -13.53 -17.47
N ALA A 89 -5.05 -12.38 -16.88
CA ALA A 89 -5.37 -11.18 -17.67
C ALA A 89 -4.16 -10.61 -18.45
N TYR A 90 -2.94 -10.85 -17.98
CA TYR A 90 -1.72 -10.46 -18.69
C TYR A 90 -1.37 -11.36 -19.89
N ARG A 91 -1.89 -12.59 -19.96
CA ARG A 91 -1.62 -13.51 -21.08
C ARG A 91 -2.45 -13.17 -22.31
N LEU A 92 -3.62 -12.55 -22.14
CA LEU A 92 -4.48 -12.14 -23.25
C LEU A 92 -4.12 -10.76 -23.83
N ALA A 93 -3.57 -9.85 -23.02
CA ALA A 93 -3.17 -8.51 -23.48
C ALA A 93 -1.90 -8.53 -24.36
N ALA A 94 -0.96 -9.45 -24.09
CA ALA A 94 0.23 -9.66 -24.93
C ALA A 94 -0.06 -10.39 -26.26
N SER A 95 -1.27 -10.95 -26.43
CA SER A 95 -1.67 -11.71 -27.61
C SER A 95 -2.33 -10.85 -28.71
N ARG A 96 -2.53 -9.55 -28.47
CA ARG A 96 -3.26 -8.63 -29.37
C ARG A 96 -2.40 -7.51 -29.96
N ALA A 97 -1.08 -7.61 -29.92
CA ALA A 97 -0.25 -6.76 -30.78
C ALA A 97 -0.44 -7.23 -32.23
N PRO A 98 -0.92 -6.37 -33.16
CA PRO A 98 -0.91 -6.71 -34.57
C PRO A 98 0.55 -6.90 -34.98
N ARG A 99 0.87 -8.08 -35.55
CA ARG A 99 2.16 -8.32 -36.20
C ARG A 99 2.27 -7.33 -37.37
N GLU A 100 2.91 -6.19 -37.14
CA GLU A 100 3.35 -5.33 -38.23
C GLU A 100 4.28 -6.16 -39.13
N ARG A 101 3.94 -6.17 -40.41
CA ARG A 101 4.58 -7.00 -41.45
C ARG A 101 6.03 -6.56 -41.66
N PRO A 102 6.89 -7.47 -42.15
CA PRO A 102 8.31 -7.23 -42.23
C PRO A 102 8.66 -6.10 -43.20
N PHE A 103 9.68 -5.36 -42.80
CA PHE A 103 10.45 -4.42 -43.60
C PHE A 103 10.75 -4.97 -44.99
N THR A 104 10.14 -4.42 -46.03
CA THR A 104 10.63 -4.57 -47.40
C THR A 104 11.59 -3.42 -47.69
N SER A 105 12.89 -3.71 -47.61
CA SER A 105 13.91 -3.02 -48.41
C SER A 105 13.67 -3.32 -49.88
N GLN A 106 13.75 -2.29 -50.71
CA GLN A 106 14.17 -2.26 -52.13
C GLN A 106 13.63 -0.95 -52.72
N GLU A 107 14.34 -0.15 -53.51
CA GLU A 107 15.74 -0.04 -53.94
C GLU A 107 15.85 1.39 -54.49
#